data_AF-A0A139XFM7-F1
#
_entry.id   AF-A0A139XFM7-F1
#
_cell.length_a   1.000
_cell.length_b   1.000
_cell.length_c   1.000
_cell.angle_alpha   90.00
_cell.angle_beta   90.00
_cell.angle_gamma   90.00
#
_symmetry.space_group_name_H-M   'P 1'
#
loop_
_entity.id
_entity.type
_entity.pdbx_description
1 polymer ?
#
loop_
_entity_poly.entity_id
_entity_poly.type
_entity_poly.pdbx_seq_one_letter_code
_entity_poly.pdbx_strand_id
1 'polypeptide(L)'
;MKLKNLSLIAGAIALTLTATSLAVNAETTSSSPFLVAQEQPREMRGPWKKLGLTDAQKTQLKDIRRVTREEIDKILTEEQRAQLMTTMKNQNGKRGWRGAMASLNLSNEQRTQIREVMRSQKAKMEAILTTEQKAQLDQYKQEMRARRQQYQQNKQ
;
A
#
# COMPACT_ATOMS: atom_id res chain seq x y z
N MET A 1 -26.69 -10.54 -43.19
CA MET A 1 -25.87 -10.22 -44.38
C MET A 1 -24.73 -9.29 -43.95
N LYS A 2 -23.52 -9.55 -44.45
CA LYS A 2 -22.30 -8.76 -44.23
C LYS A 2 -22.31 -7.56 -45.17
N LEU A 3 -21.98 -6.36 -44.68
CA LEU A 3 -21.48 -5.28 -45.53
C LEU A 3 -20.20 -4.72 -44.92
N LYS A 4 -19.22 -4.54 -45.81
CA LYS A 4 -17.84 -4.12 -45.56
C LYS A 4 -17.57 -2.88 -46.42
N ASN A 5 -16.83 -1.93 -45.83
CA ASN A 5 -15.79 -1.04 -46.39
C ASN A 5 -16.15 0.28 -47.12
N LEU A 6 -15.18 1.22 -46.96
CA LEU A 6 -14.82 2.44 -47.70
C LEU A 6 -15.36 3.77 -47.11
N SER A 7 -14.65 4.89 -47.05
CA SER A 7 -13.25 5.31 -47.25
C SER A 7 -13.20 6.85 -46.99
N LEU A 8 -12.01 7.39 -46.67
CA LEU A 8 -11.52 8.76 -47.01
C LEU A 8 -12.34 9.99 -46.58
N ILE A 9 -11.81 10.83 -45.67
CA ILE A 9 -11.73 12.31 -45.84
C ILE A 9 -10.47 12.89 -45.11
N ALA A 10 -9.79 13.78 -45.84
CA ALA A 10 -8.76 14.78 -45.52
C ALA A 10 -8.61 15.23 -44.05
N GLY A 11 -7.44 15.60 -43.52
CA GLY A 11 -6.37 16.39 -44.13
C GLY A 11 -6.47 17.85 -43.67
N ALA A 12 -5.85 18.19 -42.54
CA ALA A 12 -5.46 19.55 -42.17
C ALA A 12 -4.40 19.52 -41.05
N ILE A 13 -3.14 19.79 -41.42
CA ILE A 13 -2.07 20.11 -40.47
C ILE A 13 -2.14 21.62 -40.25
N ALA A 14 -2.43 22.06 -39.02
CA ALA A 14 -2.21 23.44 -38.61
C ALA A 14 -1.13 23.44 -37.52
N LEU A 15 0.11 23.66 -37.95
CA LEU A 15 1.24 24.02 -37.10
C LEU A 15 1.10 25.50 -36.73
N THR A 16 0.81 25.80 -35.47
CA THR A 16 1.02 27.13 -34.91
C THR A 16 1.98 27.02 -33.74
N LEU A 17 3.25 27.34 -34.00
CA LEU A 17 4.24 27.63 -32.96
C LEU A 17 4.07 29.09 -32.55
N THR A 18 3.76 29.33 -31.28
CA THR A 18 4.06 30.60 -30.59
C THR A 18 4.89 30.28 -29.36
N ALA A 19 6.20 30.47 -29.50
CA ALA A 19 7.16 30.37 -28.41
C ALA A 19 7.23 31.72 -27.70
N THR A 20 6.72 31.80 -26.47
CA THR A 20 7.05 32.86 -25.52
C THR A 20 7.84 32.25 -24.38
N SER A 21 9.13 32.56 -24.35
CA SER A 21 10.08 32.23 -23.30
C SER A 21 9.89 33.19 -22.12
N LEU A 22 9.25 32.71 -21.04
CA LEU A 22 9.36 33.34 -19.73
C LEU A 22 10.29 32.49 -18.88
N ALA A 23 11.51 32.99 -18.69
CA ALA A 23 12.43 32.51 -17.69
C ALA A 23 11.92 32.93 -16.31
N VAL A 24 11.62 31.96 -15.45
CA VAL A 24 11.54 32.17 -13.99
C VAL A 24 12.62 31.28 -13.38
N ASN A 25 13.64 31.92 -12.81
CA ASN A 25 14.67 31.28 -12.01
C ASN A 25 14.20 31.19 -10.54
N ALA A 26 14.39 30.01 -9.99
CA ALA A 26 14.66 29.68 -8.59
C ALA A 26 13.67 30.14 -7.49
N GLU A 27 12.75 29.23 -7.14
CA GLU A 27 12.45 28.98 -5.74
C GLU A 27 12.69 27.49 -5.47
N THR A 28 13.87 27.15 -4.97
CA THR A 28 14.15 25.83 -4.41
C THR A 28 13.52 25.75 -3.02
N THR A 29 12.19 25.73 -2.96
CA THR A 29 11.54 24.98 -1.89
C THR A 29 11.88 23.52 -2.17
N SER A 30 12.68 22.94 -1.29
CA SER A 30 13.11 21.55 -1.35
C SER A 30 11.89 20.63 -1.16
N SER A 31 11.02 20.57 -2.15
CA SER A 31 10.08 19.47 -2.35
C SER A 31 10.96 18.31 -2.73
N SER A 32 11.43 17.58 -1.73
CA SER A 32 12.07 16.29 -1.93
C SER A 32 11.09 15.48 -2.78
N PRO A 33 11.38 15.15 -4.05
CA PRO A 33 10.55 14.20 -4.75
C PRO A 33 10.68 12.93 -3.91
N PHE A 34 9.59 12.54 -3.27
CA PHE A 34 9.48 11.30 -2.53
C PHE A 34 9.79 10.22 -3.56
N LEU A 35 11.06 9.82 -3.66
CA LEU A 35 11.49 8.70 -4.45
C LEU A 35 10.84 7.51 -3.75
N VAL A 36 9.64 7.15 -4.21
CA VAL A 36 8.96 5.91 -3.86
C VAL A 36 9.94 4.83 -4.26
N ALA A 37 10.74 4.38 -3.29
CA ALA A 37 11.67 3.28 -3.46
C ALA A 37 10.86 2.14 -4.10
N GLN A 38 11.23 1.77 -5.32
CA GLN A 38 10.53 0.84 -6.18
C GLN A 38 10.10 -0.37 -5.36
N GLU A 39 8.82 -0.40 -5.01
CA GLU A 39 8.34 -1.31 -3.98
C GLU A 39 8.26 -2.69 -4.61
N GLN A 40 9.33 -3.48 -4.48
CA GLN A 40 9.32 -4.86 -4.94
C GLN A 40 8.06 -5.53 -4.37
N PRO A 41 7.28 -6.24 -5.20
CA PRO A 41 5.99 -6.79 -4.79
C PRO A 41 6.23 -7.76 -3.63
N ARG A 42 6.00 -7.29 -2.41
CA ARG A 42 6.09 -8.16 -1.24
C ARG A 42 4.96 -9.17 -1.36
N GLU A 43 5.34 -10.44 -1.50
CA GLU A 43 4.38 -11.52 -1.51
C GLU A 43 3.47 -11.42 -0.28
N MET A 44 2.17 -11.68 -0.50
CA MET A 44 1.23 -11.82 0.59
C MET A 44 1.73 -12.89 1.56
N ARG A 45 1.69 -12.58 2.85
CA ARG A 45 2.16 -13.45 3.93
C ARG A 45 0.99 -14.04 4.71
N GLY A 46 1.25 -15.18 5.35
CA GLY A 46 0.30 -15.80 6.27
C GLY A 46 -0.96 -16.35 5.58
N PRO A 47 -2.09 -16.42 6.29
CA PRO A 47 -3.33 -17.03 5.79
C PRO A 47 -3.81 -16.46 4.44
N TRP A 48 -3.56 -15.17 4.19
CA TRP A 48 -3.93 -14.50 2.95
C TRP A 48 -3.30 -15.12 1.69
N LYS A 49 -2.11 -15.72 1.79
CA LYS A 49 -1.47 -16.43 0.65
C LYS A 49 -2.23 -17.69 0.27
N LYS A 50 -2.93 -18.32 1.22
CA LYS A 50 -3.63 -19.60 1.03
C LYS A 50 -5.06 -19.44 0.51
N LEU A 51 -5.58 -18.22 0.38
CA LEU A 51 -6.97 -17.95 -0.03
C LEU A 51 -7.22 -18.02 -1.55
N GLY A 52 -6.21 -18.38 -2.35
CA GLY A 52 -6.37 -18.44 -3.81
C GLY A 52 -6.83 -17.12 -4.43
N LEU A 53 -6.29 -15.99 -3.98
CA LEU A 53 -6.74 -14.67 -4.45
C LEU A 53 -6.50 -14.48 -5.94
N THR A 54 -7.45 -13.86 -6.63
CA THR A 54 -7.30 -13.46 -8.04
C THR A 54 -6.32 -12.30 -8.18
N ASP A 55 -5.78 -12.09 -9.37
CA ASP A 55 -4.84 -10.98 -9.60
C ASP A 55 -5.48 -9.61 -9.44
N ALA A 56 -6.78 -9.49 -9.75
CA ALA A 56 -7.57 -8.30 -9.45
C ALA A 56 -7.66 -8.04 -7.93
N GLN A 57 -7.98 -9.07 -7.13
CA GLN A 57 -8.02 -8.95 -5.67
C GLN A 57 -6.63 -8.59 -5.10
N LYS A 58 -5.56 -9.22 -5.59
CA LYS A 58 -4.17 -8.89 -5.19
C LYS A 58 -3.83 -7.43 -5.48
N THR A 59 -4.28 -6.90 -6.62
CA THR A 59 -4.04 -5.51 -7.02
C THR A 59 -4.77 -4.55 -6.08
N GLN A 60 -6.06 -4.78 -5.82
CA GLN A 60 -6.83 -3.98 -4.86
C GLN A 60 -6.23 -4.01 -3.44
N LEU A 61 -5.72 -5.15 -3.00
CA LEU A 61 -5.02 -5.26 -1.71
C LEU A 61 -3.71 -4.45 -1.67
N LYS A 62 -2.97 -4.38 -2.78
CA LYS A 62 -1.77 -3.53 -2.87
C LYS A 62 -2.15 -2.06 -2.78
N ASP A 63 -3.20 -1.64 -3.49
CA ASP A 63 -3.67 -0.25 -3.44
C ASP A 63 -4.15 0.14 -2.04
N ILE A 64 -4.93 -0.71 -1.37
CA ILE A 64 -5.33 -0.48 0.02
C ILE A 64 -4.11 -0.33 0.93
N ARG A 65 -3.08 -1.18 0.78
CA ARG A 65 -1.86 -1.06 1.59
C ARG A 65 -1.09 0.22 1.30
N ARG A 66 -1.03 0.67 0.04
CA ARG A 66 -0.40 1.94 -0.34
C ARG A 66 -1.12 3.11 0.31
N VAL A 67 -2.44 3.21 0.12
CA VAL A 67 -3.26 4.28 0.70
C VAL A 67 -3.18 4.29 2.23
N THR A 68 -3.21 3.12 2.88
CA THR A 68 -3.05 3.05 4.34
C THR A 68 -1.70 3.58 4.82
N ARG A 69 -0.61 3.35 4.07
CA ARG A 69 0.69 3.93 4.45
C ARG A 69 0.68 5.44 4.31
N GLU A 70 0.10 5.97 3.24
CA GLU A 70 -0.05 7.41 3.04
C GLU A 70 -0.91 8.05 4.15
N GLU A 71 -2.00 7.40 4.57
CA GLU A 71 -2.81 7.84 5.70
C GLU A 71 -2.02 7.85 7.01
N ILE A 72 -1.17 6.84 7.23
CA ILE A 72 -0.33 6.76 8.43
C ILE A 72 0.81 7.78 8.39
N ASP A 73 1.43 8.01 7.23
CA ASP A 73 2.50 8.99 7.08
C ASP A 73 2.04 10.42 7.41
N LYS A 74 0.74 10.73 7.21
CA LYS A 74 0.12 12.00 7.62
C LYS A 74 -0.02 12.15 9.14
N ILE A 75 -0.06 11.06 9.90
CA ILE A 75 -0.14 11.07 11.37
C ILE A 75 1.25 11.29 12.00
N LEU A 76 2.31 10.92 11.28
CA LEU A 76 3.69 11.01 11.75
C LEU A 76 4.22 12.45 11.65
N THR A 77 5.21 12.76 12.50
CA THR A 77 6.01 13.98 12.35
C THR A 77 7.06 13.82 11.24
N GLU A 78 7.65 14.93 10.79
CA GLU A 78 8.73 14.90 9.79
C GLU A 78 9.92 14.05 10.25
N GLU A 79 10.35 14.23 11.50
CA GLU A 79 11.44 13.45 12.10
C GLU A 79 11.11 11.95 12.15
N GLN A 80 9.89 11.59 12.54
CA GLN A 80 9.44 10.20 12.56
C GLN A 80 9.40 9.58 11.16
N ARG A 81 8.99 10.34 10.14
CA ARG A 81 9.03 9.90 8.74
C ARG A 81 10.47 9.64 8.28
N ALA A 82 11.39 10.56 8.58
CA ALA A 82 12.80 10.40 8.24
C ALA A 82 13.42 9.17 8.94
N GLN A 83 13.11 8.97 10.22
CA GLN A 83 13.53 7.78 10.97
C GLN A 83 12.95 6.50 10.38
N LEU A 84 11.69 6.50 9.97
CA LEU A 84 11.02 5.36 9.34
C LEU A 84 11.72 4.99 8.04
N MET A 85 11.98 5.95 7.15
CA MET A 85 12.69 5.73 5.88
C MET A 85 14.10 5.18 6.12
N THR A 86 14.83 5.77 7.06
CA THR A 86 16.20 5.33 7.41
C THR A 86 16.19 3.91 7.94
N THR A 87 15.25 3.58 8.83
CA THR A 87 15.09 2.22 9.37
C THR A 87 14.73 1.22 8.28
N MET A 88 13.87 1.59 7.34
CA MET A 88 13.51 0.75 6.20
C MET A 88 14.70 0.48 5.26
N LYS A 89 15.54 1.49 5.02
CA LYS A 89 16.77 1.39 4.21
C LYS A 89 17.82 0.52 4.88
N ASN A 90 18.08 0.75 6.17
CA ASN A 90 19.19 0.12 6.90
C ASN A 90 18.93 -1.36 7.27
N GLN A 91 17.67 -1.78 7.41
CA GLN A 91 17.36 -3.14 7.84
C GLN A 91 17.26 -4.16 6.69
N ASN A 92 17.66 -3.82 5.45
CA ASN A 92 17.49 -4.67 4.25
C ASN A 92 16.10 -5.32 4.16
N GLY A 93 15.05 -4.61 4.59
CA GLY A 93 13.69 -5.13 4.61
C GLY A 93 13.37 -6.25 5.62
N LYS A 94 14.32 -6.68 6.48
CA LYS A 94 14.19 -7.84 7.39
C LYS A 94 12.99 -7.73 8.35
N ARG A 95 12.77 -6.57 8.97
CA ARG A 95 11.58 -6.36 9.84
C ARG A 95 10.36 -5.78 9.11
N GLY A 96 10.56 -5.29 7.90
CA GLY A 96 9.52 -4.66 7.08
C GLY A 96 8.91 -3.39 7.70
N TRP A 97 7.92 -2.82 7.00
CA TRP A 97 7.28 -1.55 7.39
C TRP A 97 6.70 -1.60 8.81
N ARG A 98 6.02 -2.70 9.19
CA ARG A 98 5.45 -2.86 10.55
C ARG A 98 6.53 -2.86 11.64
N GLY A 99 7.67 -3.49 11.38
CA GLY A 99 8.78 -3.50 12.34
C GLY A 99 9.48 -2.15 12.44
N ALA A 100 9.58 -1.40 11.35
CA ALA A 100 10.13 -0.05 11.35
C ALA A 100 9.19 0.95 12.06
N MET A 101 7.87 0.80 11.92
CA MET A 101 6.90 1.56 12.70
C MET A 101 7.01 1.29 14.21
N ALA A 102 7.32 0.04 14.59
CA ALA A 102 7.47 -0.32 16.01
C ALA A 102 8.71 0.29 16.67
N SER A 103 9.69 0.78 15.91
CA SER A 103 10.85 1.51 16.44
C SER A 103 10.62 3.02 16.58
N LEU A 104 9.48 3.55 16.14
CA LEU A 104 9.15 4.95 16.30
C LEU A 104 8.62 5.23 17.71
N ASN A 105 9.03 6.38 18.27
CA ASN A 105 8.48 6.89 19.52
C ASN A 105 7.12 7.57 19.27
N LEU A 106 6.09 6.77 19.02
CA LEU A 106 4.74 7.25 18.75
C LEU A 106 4.02 7.67 20.04
N SER A 107 3.35 8.83 20.01
CA SER A 107 2.49 9.29 21.09
C SER A 107 1.25 8.40 21.26
N ASN A 108 0.56 8.50 22.40
CA ASN A 108 -0.67 7.74 22.63
C ASN A 108 -1.79 8.09 21.65
N GLU A 109 -1.88 9.37 21.26
CA GLU A 109 -2.85 9.85 20.27
C GLU A 109 -2.53 9.28 18.88
N GLN A 110 -1.27 9.37 18.43
CA GLN A 110 -0.83 8.80 17.15
C GLN A 110 -1.11 7.29 17.09
N ARG A 111 -0.82 6.56 18.18
CA ARG A 111 -1.11 5.12 18.26
C ARG A 111 -2.60 4.81 18.10
N THR A 112 -3.46 5.67 18.63
CA THR A 112 -4.91 5.50 18.52
C THR A 112 -5.39 5.76 17.09
N GLN A 113 -4.97 6.87 16.49
CA GLN A 113 -5.31 7.18 15.08
C GLN A 113 -4.80 6.10 14.13
N ILE A 114 -3.56 5.63 14.31
CA ILE A 114 -3.01 4.52 13.51
C ILE A 114 -3.84 3.24 13.69
N ARG A 115 -4.30 2.94 14.92
CA ARG A 115 -5.14 1.76 15.18
C ARG A 115 -6.47 1.84 14.43
N GLU A 116 -7.08 3.02 14.37
CA GLU A 116 -8.31 3.25 13.62
C GLU A 116 -8.11 3.09 12.12
N VAL A 117 -7.04 3.67 11.58
CA VAL A 117 -6.64 3.48 10.18
C VAL A 117 -6.45 2.00 9.86
N MET A 118 -5.74 1.26 10.71
CA MET A 118 -5.53 -0.18 10.53
C MET A 118 -6.82 -1.00 10.65
N ARG A 119 -7.77 -0.58 11.49
CA ARG A 119 -9.11 -1.20 11.59
C ARG A 119 -9.91 -0.99 10.31
N SER A 120 -9.92 0.24 9.79
CA SER A 120 -10.56 0.59 8.51
C SER A 120 -9.93 -0.18 7.35
N GLN A 121 -8.60 -0.23 7.29
CA GLN A 121 -7.86 -1.02 6.31
C GLN A 121 -8.31 -2.49 6.33
N LYS A 122 -8.39 -3.10 7.52
CA LYS A 122 -8.79 -4.50 7.67
C LYS A 122 -10.19 -4.73 7.10
N ALA A 123 -11.15 -3.85 7.40
CA ALA A 123 -12.50 -3.93 6.86
C ALA A 123 -12.51 -3.84 5.33
N LYS A 124 -11.76 -2.89 4.75
CA LYS A 124 -11.62 -2.73 3.29
C LYS A 124 -11.01 -3.99 2.64
N MET A 125 -9.99 -4.59 3.25
CA MET A 125 -9.37 -5.82 2.74
C MET A 125 -10.33 -7.03 2.82
N GLU A 126 -11.09 -7.16 3.91
CA GLU A 126 -12.08 -8.23 4.07
C GLU A 126 -13.24 -8.06 3.07
N ALA A 127 -13.62 -6.84 2.72
CA ALA A 127 -14.67 -6.57 1.73
C ALA A 127 -14.35 -7.08 0.30
N ILE A 128 -13.06 -7.22 -0.05
CA ILE A 128 -12.60 -7.73 -1.35
C ILE A 128 -12.77 -9.25 -1.47
N LEU A 129 -12.83 -9.95 -0.33
CA LEU A 129 -12.91 -11.41 -0.29
C LEU A 129 -14.32 -11.90 -0.58
N THR A 130 -14.40 -13.05 -1.26
CA THR A 130 -15.66 -13.80 -1.40
C THR A 130 -16.09 -14.38 -0.05
N THR A 131 -17.35 -14.77 0.07
CA THR A 131 -17.88 -15.42 1.28
C THR A 131 -17.07 -16.68 1.64
N GLU A 132 -16.72 -17.49 0.65
CA GLU A 132 -15.91 -18.69 0.84
C GLU A 132 -14.49 -18.36 1.33
N GLN A 133 -13.84 -17.35 0.72
CA GLN A 133 -12.51 -16.89 1.14
C GLN A 133 -12.53 -16.31 2.57
N LYS A 134 -13.60 -15.63 2.98
CA LYS A 134 -13.78 -15.15 4.35
C LYS A 134 -13.88 -16.30 5.33
N ALA A 135 -14.70 -17.32 5.02
CA ALA A 135 -14.84 -18.51 5.85
C ALA A 135 -13.49 -19.23 6.04
N GLN A 136 -12.74 -19.44 4.95
CA GLN A 136 -11.39 -20.02 5.02
C GLN A 136 -10.43 -19.18 5.85
N LEU A 137 -10.45 -17.86 5.68
CA LEU A 137 -9.61 -16.94 6.45
C LEU A 137 -9.92 -17.05 7.95
N ASP A 138 -11.19 -17.13 8.32
CA ASP A 138 -11.60 -17.24 9.71
C ASP A 138 -11.24 -18.61 10.33
N GLN A 139 -11.37 -19.70 9.57
CA GLN A 139 -10.86 -21.00 9.97
C GLN A 139 -9.35 -20.96 10.26
N TYR A 140 -8.55 -20.38 9.35
CA TYR A 140 -7.11 -20.23 9.58
C TYR A 140 -6.79 -19.37 10.82
N LYS A 141 -7.57 -18.31 11.07
CA LYS A 141 -7.40 -17.48 12.27
C LYS A 141 -7.69 -18.28 13.55
N GLN A 142 -8.72 -19.13 13.55
CA GLN A 142 -9.08 -19.96 14.70
C GLN A 142 -8.01 -21.02 14.96
N GLU A 143 -7.55 -21.73 13.94
CA GLU A 143 -6.48 -22.73 14.05
C GLU A 143 -5.20 -22.11 14.63
N MET A 144 -4.80 -20.93 14.13
CA MET A 144 -3.63 -20.22 14.64
C MET A 144 -3.78 -19.80 16.10
N ARG A 145 -5.00 -19.44 16.55
CA ARG A 145 -5.27 -19.11 17.95
C ARG A 145 -5.19 -20.35 18.83
N ALA A 146 -5.80 -21.45 18.43
CA ALA A 146 -5.76 -22.72 19.15
C ALA A 146 -4.31 -23.22 19.31
N ARG A 147 -3.54 -23.23 18.21
CA ARG A 147 -2.12 -23.61 18.24
C ARG A 147 -1.29 -22.74 19.19
N ARG A 148 -1.57 -21.42 19.23
CA ARG A 148 -0.88 -20.51 20.15
C ARG A 148 -1.22 -20.80 21.61
N GLN A 149 -2.47 -21.12 21.92
CA GLN A 149 -2.91 -21.48 23.27
C GLN A 149 -2.26 -22.79 23.73
N GLN A 150 -2.27 -23.81 22.87
CA GLN A 150 -1.61 -25.10 23.16
C GLN A 150 -0.11 -24.92 23.43
N TYR A 151 0.59 -24.09 22.65
CA TYR A 151 2.01 -23.80 22.89
C TYR A 151 2.25 -23.08 24.22
N GLN A 152 1.33 -22.23 24.67
CA GLN A 152 1.43 -21.55 25.96
C GLN A 152 1.20 -22.51 27.12
N GLN A 153 0.28 -23.47 26.98
CA GLN A 153 0.01 -24.50 27.99
C GLN A 153 1.20 -25.46 28.13
N ASN A 154 1.81 -25.88 27.02
CA ASN A 154 2.97 -26.79 27.05
C ASN A 154 4.28 -26.14 27.56
N LYS A 155 4.27 -24.82 27.81
CA LYS A 155 5.41 -24.07 28.35
C LYS A 155 5.30 -23.77 29.84
N GLN A 156 4.15 -24.05 30.45
CA GLN A 156 3.91 -23.99 31.89
C GLN A 156 4.21 -25.35 32.49
#